data_AF-A0A0R2HYG1-F1
#
_entry.id   AF-A0A0R2HYG1-F1
#
_cell.length_a   1.000
_cell.length_b   1.000
_cell.length_c   1.000
_cell.angle_alpha   90.00
_cell.angle_beta   90.00
_cell.angle_gamma   90.00
#
_symmetry.space_group_name_H-M   'P 1'
#
loop_
_entity.id
_entity.type
_entity.pdbx_description
1 polymer ?
#
loop_
_entity_poly.entity_id
_entity_poly.type
_entity_poly.pdbx_seq_one_letter_code
_entity_poly.pdbx_strand_id
1 'polypeptide(L)'
;MDNVNEIIDQNCKYLFKKSGVDISVYNLRVSQLLNYITCEILNSIHDKRSFAITYAKFMQEAENISNNATDERISLSYSEFKRNHSIDLNELAIAKSREYQQLLHCEMPKALLTDFLTKRLYYGQYRALNIECNTIQPINDIEVTTHENFVLATEQLKYDGNDTPRQRLNNTINLENSYAENVQIRHGVCVHMTKDAKKQDQISWKDE
;
A
#
# COMPACT_ATOMS: atom_id res chain seq x y z
N MET A 1 19.67 32.15 8.63
CA MET A 1 19.82 30.98 7.75
C MET A 1 18.40 30.56 7.46
N ASP A 2 17.92 30.84 6.26
CA ASP A 2 16.52 30.56 5.92
C ASP A 2 16.22 29.08 6.13
N ASN A 3 15.07 28.79 6.71
CA ASN A 3 14.65 27.43 6.98
C ASN A 3 14.46 26.72 5.64
N VAL A 4 15.25 25.68 5.36
CA VAL A 4 15.19 24.93 4.08
C VAL A 4 13.76 24.49 3.76
N ASN A 5 12.96 24.18 4.78
CA ASN A 5 11.56 23.81 4.61
C ASN A 5 10.70 24.97 4.10
N GLU A 6 10.96 26.21 4.54
CA GLU A 6 10.26 27.39 4.04
C GLU A 6 10.60 27.66 2.58
N ILE A 7 11.87 27.47 2.18
CA ILE A 7 12.27 27.61 0.77
C ILE A 7 11.56 26.57 -0.09
N ILE A 8 11.53 25.30 0.33
CA ILE A 8 10.83 24.24 -0.41
C ILE A 8 9.34 24.56 -0.52
N ASP A 9 8.71 24.98 0.58
CA ASP A 9 7.29 25.35 0.59
C ASP A 9 6.99 26.50 -0.38
N GLN A 10 7.78 27.57 -0.36
CA GLN A 10 7.57 28.72 -1.23
C GLN A 10 7.69 28.39 -2.71
N ASN A 11 8.61 27.47 -3.07
CA ASN A 11 8.79 27.05 -4.45
C ASN A 11 7.75 26.01 -4.90
N CYS A 12 7.29 25.15 -3.99
CA CYS A 12 6.32 24.09 -4.32
C CYS A 12 4.86 24.56 -4.28
N LYS A 13 4.55 25.67 -3.59
CA LYS A 13 3.16 26.11 -3.39
C LYS A 13 2.36 26.28 -4.69
N TYR A 14 2.98 26.81 -5.74
CA TYR A 14 2.33 26.98 -7.05
C TYR A 14 2.36 25.69 -7.86
N LEU A 15 3.47 24.95 -7.80
CA LEU A 15 3.65 23.67 -8.50
C LEU A 15 2.54 22.67 -8.10
N PHE A 16 2.28 22.55 -6.81
CA PHE A 16 1.27 21.62 -6.27
C PHE A 16 -0.03 22.28 -5.84
N LYS A 17 -0.25 23.54 -6.23
CA LYS A 17 -1.50 24.29 -6.01
C LYS A 17 -1.96 24.26 -4.55
N LYS A 18 -1.06 24.59 -3.60
CA LYS A 18 -1.27 24.51 -2.13
C LYS A 18 -2.61 25.07 -1.65
N SER A 19 -3.11 26.15 -2.24
CA SER A 19 -4.37 26.78 -1.86
C SER A 19 -5.63 26.09 -2.41
N GLY A 20 -5.49 25.13 -3.31
CA GLY A 20 -6.58 24.44 -3.99
C GLY A 20 -6.67 22.94 -3.67
N VAL A 21 -5.93 22.47 -2.67
CA VAL A 21 -5.98 21.09 -2.16
C VAL A 21 -5.84 21.10 -0.65
N ASP A 22 -6.21 20.00 0.00
CA ASP A 22 -5.97 19.80 1.43
C ASP A 22 -4.47 19.88 1.76
N ILE A 23 -4.15 20.41 2.95
CA ILE A 23 -2.76 20.62 3.36
C ILE A 23 -1.99 19.29 3.47
N SER A 24 -2.65 18.20 3.87
CA SER A 24 -2.04 16.88 3.94
C SER A 24 -1.71 16.36 2.54
N VAL A 25 -2.60 16.55 1.57
CA VAL A 25 -2.37 16.18 0.16
C VAL A 25 -1.23 16.99 -0.44
N TYR A 26 -1.19 18.31 -0.18
CA TYR A 26 -0.07 19.14 -0.58
C TYR A 26 1.26 18.64 0.01
N ASN A 27 1.30 18.36 1.32
CA ASN A 27 2.50 17.86 1.99
C ASN A 27 2.93 16.49 1.42
N LEU A 28 1.97 15.61 1.11
CA LEU A 28 2.23 14.33 0.47
C LEU A 28 2.88 14.52 -0.90
N ARG A 29 2.36 15.43 -1.74
CA ARG A 29 2.95 15.73 -3.07
C ARG A 29 4.38 16.25 -2.96
N VAL A 30 4.65 17.15 -2.01
CA VAL A 30 6.01 17.66 -1.75
C VAL A 30 6.95 16.51 -1.32
N SER A 31 6.47 15.65 -0.41
CA SER A 31 7.22 14.48 0.05
C SER A 31 7.52 13.49 -1.08
N GLN A 32 6.55 13.23 -1.95
CA GLN A 32 6.74 12.36 -3.12
C GLN A 32 7.76 12.93 -4.09
N LEU A 33 7.74 14.24 -4.35
CA LEU A 33 8.74 14.89 -5.20
C LEU A 33 10.15 14.78 -4.60
N LEU A 34 10.28 15.02 -3.29
CA LEU A 34 11.55 14.86 -2.59
C LEU A 34 12.08 13.42 -2.70
N ASN A 35 11.21 12.43 -2.52
CA ASN A 35 11.56 11.02 -2.63
C ASN A 35 12.04 10.69 -4.05
N TYR A 36 11.27 11.09 -5.07
CA TYR A 36 11.64 10.91 -6.47
C TYR A 36 13.02 11.49 -6.79
N ILE A 37 13.27 12.75 -6.42
CA ILE A 37 14.57 13.41 -6.66
C ILE A 37 15.69 12.68 -5.90
N THR A 38 15.44 12.26 -4.67
CA THR A 38 16.42 11.49 -3.88
C THR A 38 16.77 10.16 -4.57
N CYS A 39 15.77 9.41 -5.04
CA CYS A 39 15.98 8.18 -5.78
C CYS A 39 16.76 8.42 -7.07
N GLU A 40 16.44 9.44 -7.86
CA GLU A 40 17.17 9.74 -9.10
C GLU A 40 18.63 10.13 -8.85
N ILE A 41 18.92 10.83 -7.74
CA ILE A 41 20.28 11.13 -7.31
C ILE A 41 21.02 9.85 -6.93
N LEU A 42 20.41 9.00 -6.10
CA LEU A 42 21.02 7.73 -5.68
C LEU A 42 21.28 6.79 -6.87
N ASN A 43 20.34 6.72 -7.82
CA ASN A 43 20.52 5.98 -9.06
C ASN A 43 21.68 6.55 -9.90
N SER A 44 21.78 7.87 -10.00
CA SER A 44 22.89 8.52 -10.73
C SER A 44 24.25 8.23 -10.08
N ILE A 45 24.32 8.21 -8.75
CA ILE A 45 25.52 7.81 -7.99
C ILE A 45 25.87 6.36 -8.28
N HIS A 46 24.88 5.45 -8.23
CA HIS A 46 25.06 4.03 -8.54
C HIS A 46 25.61 3.83 -9.97
N ASP A 47 25.05 4.57 -10.92
CA ASP A 47 25.44 4.57 -12.34
C ASP A 47 26.77 5.33 -12.61
N LYS A 48 27.40 5.92 -11.58
CA LYS A 48 28.61 6.76 -11.68
C LYS A 48 28.47 7.92 -12.68
N ARG A 49 27.28 8.51 -12.78
CA ARG A 49 26.98 9.68 -13.62
C ARG A 49 26.52 10.86 -12.78
N SER A 50 26.72 12.07 -13.29
CA SER A 50 26.14 13.26 -12.67
C SER A 50 24.62 13.22 -12.75
N PHE A 51 23.95 13.62 -11.67
CA PHE A 51 22.51 13.82 -11.69
C PHE A 51 22.17 15.01 -12.61
N ALA A 52 21.23 14.78 -13.53
CA ALA A 52 20.68 15.82 -14.38
C ALA A 52 19.20 15.51 -14.64
N ILE A 53 18.36 16.54 -14.55
CA ILE A 53 16.93 16.46 -14.86
C ILE A 53 16.55 17.63 -15.76
N THR A 54 15.87 17.35 -16.88
CA THR A 54 15.33 18.39 -17.75
C THR A 54 14.07 18.98 -17.14
N TYR A 55 13.78 20.25 -17.44
CA TYR A 55 12.52 20.88 -17.05
C TYR A 55 11.28 20.05 -17.44
N ALA A 56 11.25 19.50 -18.66
CA ALA A 56 10.14 18.67 -19.13
C ALA A 56 9.91 17.43 -18.25
N LYS A 57 10.96 16.63 -17.99
CA LYS A 57 10.89 15.47 -17.09
C LYS A 57 10.46 15.86 -15.67
N PHE A 58 10.98 16.98 -15.15
CA PHE A 58 10.61 17.47 -13.83
C PHE A 58 9.11 17.84 -13.74
N MET A 59 8.60 18.58 -14.73
CA MET A 59 7.20 18.98 -14.76
C MET A 59 6.27 17.79 -14.96
N GLN A 60 6.63 16.86 -15.85
CA GLN A 60 5.88 15.62 -16.03
C GLN A 60 5.74 14.84 -14.72
N GLU A 61 6.81 14.75 -13.93
CA GLU A 61 6.75 14.06 -12.65
C GLU A 61 5.89 14.81 -11.63
N ALA A 62 5.98 16.14 -11.57
CA ALA A 62 5.10 16.94 -10.71
C ALA A 62 3.61 16.77 -11.07
N GLU A 63 3.29 16.66 -12.37
CA GLU A 63 1.93 16.37 -12.84
C GLU A 63 1.50 14.95 -12.46
N ASN A 64 2.36 13.94 -12.65
CA ASN A 64 2.08 12.57 -12.23
C ASN A 64 1.77 12.48 -10.73
N ILE A 65 2.61 13.10 -9.89
CA ILE A 65 2.41 13.22 -8.44
C ILE A 65 1.07 13.87 -8.13
N SER A 66 0.74 14.96 -8.83
CA SER A 66 -0.52 15.67 -8.61
C SER A 66 -1.76 14.83 -8.98
N ASN A 67 -1.66 14.00 -10.01
CA ASN A 67 -2.73 13.10 -10.45
C ASN A 67 -2.87 11.88 -9.53
N ASN A 68 -1.78 11.44 -8.91
CA ASN A 68 -1.77 10.28 -8.01
C ASN A 68 -2.19 10.65 -6.58
N ALA A 69 -2.12 11.91 -6.18
CA ALA A 69 -2.54 12.34 -4.85
C ALA A 69 -3.51 13.52 -4.98
N THR A 70 -4.81 13.29 -4.84
CA THR A 70 -5.86 14.30 -4.81
C THR A 70 -6.61 14.25 -3.48
N ASP A 71 -7.51 15.22 -3.25
CA ASP A 71 -8.35 15.26 -2.05
C ASP A 71 -9.37 14.11 -2.02
N GLU A 72 -9.60 13.45 -3.15
CA GLU A 72 -10.53 12.34 -3.29
C GLU A 72 -9.82 10.98 -3.35
N ARG A 73 -8.57 10.94 -3.82
CA ARG A 73 -7.90 9.68 -4.15
C ARG A 73 -6.39 9.76 -3.98
N ILE A 74 -5.83 8.75 -3.31
CA ILE A 74 -4.39 8.51 -3.24
C ILE A 74 -4.07 7.21 -3.99
N SER A 75 -3.17 7.27 -4.96
CA SER A 75 -2.67 6.13 -5.71
C SER A 75 -1.18 5.97 -5.50
N LEU A 76 -0.72 4.73 -5.44
CA LEU A 76 0.68 4.36 -5.22
C LEU A 76 1.18 3.48 -6.37
N SER A 77 2.47 3.57 -6.65
CA SER A 77 3.13 2.67 -7.60
C SER A 77 3.57 1.40 -6.90
N TYR A 78 2.88 0.28 -7.14
CA TYR A 78 3.26 -1.01 -6.56
C TYR A 78 4.66 -1.46 -7.00
N SER A 79 5.05 -1.20 -8.26
CA SER A 79 6.37 -1.58 -8.77
C SER A 79 7.49 -0.82 -8.07
N GLU A 80 7.31 0.46 -7.78
CA GLU A 80 8.28 1.25 -7.01
C GLU A 80 8.29 0.82 -5.55
N PHE A 81 7.11 0.60 -4.97
CA PHE A 81 7.00 0.09 -3.62
C PHE A 81 7.76 -1.22 -3.42
N LYS A 82 7.51 -2.20 -4.29
CA LYS A 82 8.14 -3.54 -4.23
C LYS A 82 9.65 -3.47 -4.40
N ARG A 83 10.16 -2.55 -5.22
CA ARG A 83 11.60 -2.35 -5.41
C ARG A 83 12.27 -1.80 -4.14
N ASN A 84 11.58 -0.91 -3.43
CA ASN A 84 12.14 -0.22 -2.26
C ASN A 84 11.87 -0.94 -0.94
N HIS A 85 10.99 -1.94 -0.91
CA HIS A 85 10.57 -2.66 0.30
C HIS A 85 10.75 -4.17 0.15
N SER A 86 12.01 -4.61 0.11
CA SER A 86 12.35 -6.04 0.14
C SER A 86 12.03 -6.65 1.50
N ILE A 87 11.42 -7.83 1.50
CA ILE A 87 11.07 -8.57 2.72
C ILE A 87 12.11 -9.65 2.99
N ASP A 88 12.64 -9.68 4.23
CA ASP A 88 13.37 -10.82 4.77
C ASP A 88 12.49 -11.60 5.74
N LEU A 89 12.10 -12.82 5.38
CA LEU A 89 11.25 -13.68 6.22
C LEU A 89 11.94 -14.10 7.53
N ASN A 90 13.27 -13.97 7.63
CA ASN A 90 14.02 -14.27 8.85
C ASN A 90 14.01 -13.09 9.83
N GLU A 91 13.52 -11.92 9.42
CA GLU A 91 13.36 -10.77 10.30
C GLU A 91 12.40 -11.13 11.44
N LEU A 92 12.86 -10.95 12.69
CA LEU A 92 12.13 -11.37 13.88
C LEU A 92 10.72 -10.76 13.96
N ALA A 93 10.56 -9.51 13.51
CA ALA A 93 9.28 -8.82 13.49
C ALA A 93 8.29 -9.49 12.54
N ILE A 94 8.76 -9.94 11.37
CA ILE A 94 7.93 -10.65 10.39
C ILE A 94 7.64 -12.06 10.88
N ALA A 95 8.65 -12.78 11.34
CA ALA A 95 8.52 -14.15 11.83
C ALA A 95 7.51 -14.26 12.98
N LYS A 96 7.39 -13.23 13.82
CA LYS A 96 6.44 -13.18 14.94
C LYS A 96 5.09 -12.54 14.60
N SER A 97 4.91 -11.98 13.40
CA SER A 97 3.66 -11.34 13.03
C SER A 97 2.53 -12.35 12.85
N ARG A 98 1.32 -12.03 13.35
CA ARG A 98 0.12 -12.86 13.14
C ARG A 98 -0.15 -13.06 11.65
N GLU A 99 0.04 -12.03 10.84
CA GLU A 99 -0.17 -12.10 9.40
C GLU A 99 0.69 -13.19 8.75
N TYR A 100 1.97 -13.28 9.14
CA TYR A 100 2.85 -14.33 8.65
C TYR A 100 2.43 -15.72 9.14
N GLN A 101 2.07 -15.85 10.42
CA GLN A 101 1.59 -17.13 10.98
C GLN A 101 0.32 -17.63 10.29
N GLN A 102 -0.63 -16.73 10.01
CA GLN A 102 -1.85 -17.04 9.27
C GLN A 102 -1.53 -17.50 7.83
N LEU A 103 -0.56 -16.86 7.17
CA LEU A 103 -0.12 -17.29 5.84
C LEU A 103 0.62 -18.64 5.86
N LEU A 104 1.35 -18.99 6.94
CA LEU A 104 1.97 -20.31 7.07
C LEU A 104 0.94 -21.45 7.08
N HIS A 105 -0.24 -21.22 7.66
CA HIS A 105 -1.35 -22.19 7.60
C HIS A 105 -1.91 -22.42 6.20
N CYS A 106 -1.63 -21.53 5.24
CA CYS A 106 -2.00 -21.71 3.85
C CYS A 106 -1.03 -22.63 3.08
N GLU A 107 0.02 -23.16 3.73
CA GLU A 107 0.95 -24.16 3.19
C GLU A 107 1.55 -23.81 1.82
N MET A 108 1.83 -22.52 1.62
CA MET A 108 2.25 -22.00 0.32
C MET A 108 3.77 -21.81 0.22
N PRO A 109 4.36 -21.89 -0.99
CA PRO A 109 5.79 -21.68 -1.20
C PRO A 109 6.28 -20.33 -0.67
N LYS A 110 7.52 -20.29 -0.17
CA LYS A 110 8.15 -19.07 0.38
C LYS A 110 8.04 -17.86 -0.54
N ALA A 111 8.23 -18.05 -1.85
CA ALA A 111 8.11 -16.97 -2.83
C ALA A 111 6.71 -16.31 -2.82
N LEU A 112 5.64 -17.11 -2.66
CA LEU A 112 4.30 -16.57 -2.56
C LEU A 112 4.04 -15.93 -1.19
N LEU A 113 4.58 -16.49 -0.10
CA LEU A 113 4.50 -15.86 1.23
C LEU A 113 5.10 -14.46 1.19
N THR A 114 6.31 -14.31 0.63
CA THR A 114 6.97 -13.02 0.44
C THR A 114 6.09 -12.07 -0.38
N ASP A 115 5.53 -12.54 -1.49
CA ASP A 115 4.72 -11.70 -2.37
C ASP A 115 3.41 -11.21 -1.70
N PHE A 116 2.73 -12.06 -0.92
CA PHE A 116 1.55 -11.66 -0.14
C PHE A 116 1.90 -10.69 1.00
N LEU A 117 3.02 -10.90 1.69
CA LEU A 117 3.49 -9.96 2.71
C LEU A 117 3.89 -8.61 2.08
N THR A 118 4.49 -8.59 0.89
CA THR A 118 4.79 -7.33 0.17
C THR A 118 3.49 -6.59 -0.15
N LYS A 119 2.46 -7.30 -0.61
CA LYS A 119 1.14 -6.70 -0.85
C LYS A 119 0.49 -6.20 0.45
N ARG A 120 0.66 -6.91 1.57
CA ARG A 120 0.23 -6.42 2.90
C ARG A 120 0.91 -5.12 3.28
N LEU A 121 2.22 -5.02 3.11
CA LEU A 121 2.97 -3.79 3.42
C LEU A 121 2.51 -2.64 2.51
N TYR A 122 2.30 -2.94 1.23
CA TYR A 122 1.80 -1.98 0.26
C TYR A 122 0.43 -1.44 0.65
N TYR A 123 -0.52 -2.32 1.00
CA TYR A 123 -1.82 -1.91 1.51
C TYR A 123 -1.70 -1.13 2.82
N GLY A 124 -0.78 -1.51 3.72
CA GLY A 124 -0.51 -0.78 4.95
C GLY A 124 -0.08 0.67 4.69
N GLN A 125 0.80 0.90 3.71
CA GLN A 125 1.20 2.25 3.31
C GLN A 125 0.06 3.02 2.66
N TYR A 126 -0.67 2.40 1.72
CA TYR A 126 -1.86 2.98 1.11
C TYR A 126 -2.87 3.43 2.17
N ARG A 127 -3.12 2.59 3.17
CA ARG A 127 -4.00 2.88 4.29
C ARG A 127 -3.52 4.04 5.16
N ALA A 128 -2.23 4.08 5.49
CA ALA A 128 -1.66 5.16 6.29
C ALA A 128 -1.80 6.52 5.58
N LEU A 129 -1.45 6.58 4.29
CA LEU A 129 -1.56 7.81 3.50
C LEU A 129 -3.01 8.30 3.36
N ASN A 130 -3.95 7.39 3.14
CA ASN A 130 -5.37 7.75 3.07
C ASN A 130 -5.87 8.33 4.41
N ILE A 131 -5.41 7.79 5.54
CA ILE A 131 -5.75 8.35 6.86
C ILE A 131 -5.11 9.73 7.06
N GLU A 132 -3.83 9.88 6.72
CA GLU A 132 -3.11 11.16 6.81
C GLU A 132 -3.74 12.25 5.93
N CYS A 133 -4.29 11.88 4.77
CA CYS A 133 -4.95 12.77 3.83
C CYS A 133 -6.47 12.90 4.05
N ASN A 134 -7.01 12.39 5.15
CA ASN A 134 -8.44 12.41 5.47
C ASN A 134 -9.35 11.71 4.43
N THR A 135 -8.80 10.85 3.57
CA THR A 135 -9.52 10.03 2.58
C THR A 135 -9.82 8.64 3.13
N ILE A 136 -10.56 8.58 4.24
CA ILE A 136 -10.78 7.32 4.99
C ILE A 136 -11.83 6.42 4.32
N GLN A 137 -12.80 6.99 3.61
CA GLN A 137 -13.94 6.23 3.07
C GLN A 137 -13.51 5.05 2.16
N PRO A 138 -12.57 5.20 1.20
CA PRO A 138 -12.07 4.08 0.41
C PRO A 138 -11.50 2.93 1.26
N ILE A 139 -10.84 3.24 2.38
CA ILE A 139 -10.30 2.22 3.29
C ILE A 139 -11.43 1.42 3.93
N ASN A 140 -12.48 2.11 4.39
CA ASN A 140 -13.63 1.46 5.01
C ASN A 140 -14.33 0.54 4.02
N ASP A 141 -14.60 1.03 2.80
CA ASP A 141 -15.30 0.24 1.78
C ASP A 141 -14.47 -0.99 1.37
N ILE A 142 -13.15 -0.84 1.22
CA ILE A 142 -12.24 -1.95 0.94
C ILE A 142 -12.25 -2.98 2.08
N GLU A 143 -12.12 -2.56 3.34
CA GLU A 143 -12.07 -3.47 4.51
C GLU A 143 -13.41 -4.20 4.71
N VAL A 144 -14.55 -3.50 4.64
CA VAL A 144 -15.88 -4.10 4.78
C VAL A 144 -16.13 -5.13 3.69
N THR A 145 -15.95 -4.77 2.41
CA THR A 145 -16.16 -5.72 1.31
C THR A 145 -15.21 -6.92 1.39
N THR A 146 -13.97 -6.73 1.87
CA THR A 146 -13.03 -7.84 2.06
C THR A 146 -13.51 -8.80 3.15
N HIS A 147 -14.05 -8.29 4.25
CA HIS A 147 -14.62 -9.11 5.30
C HIS A 147 -15.87 -9.87 4.81
N GLU A 148 -16.77 -9.20 4.10
CA GLU A 148 -17.95 -9.85 3.49
C GLU A 148 -17.55 -10.97 2.52
N ASN A 149 -16.56 -10.72 1.67
CA ASN A 149 -16.00 -11.74 0.77
C ASN A 149 -15.42 -12.94 1.54
N PHE A 150 -14.73 -12.69 2.66
CA PHE A 150 -14.21 -13.76 3.49
C PHE A 150 -15.33 -14.62 4.11
N VAL A 151 -16.39 -13.98 4.63
CA VAL A 151 -17.55 -14.68 5.18
C VAL A 151 -18.21 -15.54 4.10
N LEU A 152 -18.48 -14.97 2.92
CA LEU A 152 -19.09 -15.67 1.80
C LEU A 152 -18.25 -16.87 1.33
N ALA A 153 -16.94 -16.65 1.14
CA ALA A 153 -16.02 -17.71 0.75
C ALA A 153 -15.97 -18.85 1.79
N THR A 154 -15.91 -18.50 3.07
CA THR A 154 -15.83 -19.49 4.15
C THR A 154 -17.11 -20.31 4.26
N GLU A 155 -18.28 -19.68 4.20
CA GLU A 155 -19.56 -20.40 4.23
C GLU A 155 -19.74 -21.34 3.04
N GLN A 156 -19.35 -20.91 1.84
CA GLN A 156 -19.38 -21.77 0.66
C GLN A 156 -18.45 -22.98 0.81
N LEU A 157 -17.22 -22.78 1.30
CA LEU A 157 -16.26 -23.87 1.49
C LEU A 157 -16.69 -24.87 2.57
N LYS A 158 -17.36 -24.39 3.62
CA LYS A 158 -17.96 -25.27 4.64
C LYS A 158 -19.07 -26.12 4.05
N TYR A 159 -19.94 -25.52 3.24
CA TYR A 159 -21.01 -26.23 2.54
C TYR A 159 -20.45 -27.30 1.59
N ASP A 160 -19.37 -26.98 0.87
CA ASP A 160 -18.71 -27.88 -0.07
C ASP A 160 -17.80 -28.94 0.61
N GLY A 161 -17.60 -28.85 1.92
CA GLY A 161 -16.75 -29.79 2.68
C GLY A 161 -15.26 -29.69 2.37
N ASN A 162 -14.79 -28.55 1.87
CA ASN A 162 -13.40 -28.31 1.45
C ASN A 162 -12.75 -27.09 2.15
N ASP A 163 -13.31 -26.71 3.31
CA ASP A 163 -12.83 -25.60 4.12
C ASP A 163 -11.42 -25.85 4.67
N THR A 164 -10.44 -25.22 4.01
CA THR A 164 -9.03 -25.24 4.40
C THR A 164 -8.48 -23.81 4.34
N PRO A 165 -7.42 -23.47 5.13
CA PRO A 165 -6.88 -22.12 5.14
C PRO A 165 -6.49 -21.59 3.75
N ARG A 166 -5.88 -22.46 2.94
CA ARG A 166 -5.49 -22.15 1.56
C ARG A 166 -6.71 -21.84 0.69
N GLN A 167 -7.80 -22.60 0.83
CA GLN A 167 -9.02 -22.36 0.08
C GLN A 167 -9.72 -21.09 0.54
N ARG A 168 -9.79 -20.81 1.85
CA ARG A 168 -10.35 -19.54 2.37
C ARG A 168 -9.64 -18.34 1.73
N LEU A 169 -8.30 -18.31 1.77
CA LEU A 169 -7.52 -17.24 1.13
C LEU A 169 -7.81 -17.14 -0.37
N ASN A 170 -7.69 -18.25 -1.12
CA ASN A 170 -7.85 -18.26 -2.57
C ASN A 170 -9.26 -17.81 -3.02
N ASN A 171 -10.31 -18.29 -2.33
CA ASN A 171 -11.68 -17.94 -2.69
C ASN A 171 -11.97 -16.48 -2.33
N THR A 172 -11.48 -15.99 -1.19
CA THR A 172 -11.63 -14.59 -0.79
C THR A 172 -10.99 -13.64 -1.80
N ILE A 173 -9.76 -13.90 -2.25
CA ILE A 173 -9.05 -12.99 -3.19
C ILE A 173 -9.59 -13.04 -4.63
N ASN A 174 -10.32 -14.12 -4.97
CA ASN A 174 -10.96 -14.29 -6.27
C ASN A 174 -12.33 -13.61 -6.34
N LEU A 175 -12.95 -13.32 -5.20
CA LEU A 175 -14.14 -12.47 -5.14
C LEU A 175 -13.77 -11.02 -5.44
N GLU A 176 -14.66 -10.33 -6.13
CA GLU A 176 -14.44 -8.95 -6.54
C GLU A 176 -14.48 -8.00 -5.33
N ASN A 177 -13.61 -6.99 -5.36
CA ASN A 177 -13.69 -5.84 -4.48
C ASN A 177 -13.44 -4.61 -5.36
N SER A 178 -14.53 -4.00 -5.85
CA SER A 178 -14.49 -2.89 -6.81
C SER A 178 -13.97 -1.59 -6.22
N TYR A 179 -13.89 -1.49 -4.89
CA TYR A 179 -13.33 -0.33 -4.20
C TYR A 179 -11.78 -0.36 -4.18
N ALA A 180 -11.18 -1.54 -4.37
CA ALA A 180 -9.73 -1.67 -4.47
C ALA A 180 -9.24 -1.29 -5.88
N GLU A 181 -8.39 -0.28 -5.98
CA GLU A 181 -7.91 0.26 -7.27
C GLU A 181 -7.07 -0.73 -8.10
N ASN A 182 -6.49 -1.74 -7.45
CA ASN A 182 -5.65 -2.74 -8.09
C ASN A 182 -5.65 -4.05 -7.29
N VAL A 183 -5.20 -5.11 -7.96
CA VAL A 183 -5.13 -6.46 -7.38
C VAL A 183 -4.20 -6.55 -6.17
N GLN A 184 -3.18 -5.69 -6.09
CA GLN A 184 -2.22 -5.68 -4.99
C GLN A 184 -2.84 -5.12 -3.71
N ILE A 185 -3.68 -4.09 -3.80
CA ILE A 185 -4.51 -3.59 -2.69
C ILE A 185 -5.48 -4.69 -2.27
N ARG A 186 -6.23 -5.29 -3.22
CA ARG A 186 -7.23 -6.33 -2.93
C ARG A 186 -6.64 -7.53 -2.19
N HIS A 187 -5.48 -8.01 -2.62
CA HIS A 187 -4.81 -9.13 -1.97
C HIS A 187 -4.11 -8.69 -0.67
N GLY A 188 -3.59 -7.46 -0.64
CA GLY A 188 -2.91 -6.90 0.53
C GLY A 188 -3.84 -6.71 1.72
N VAL A 189 -5.07 -6.24 1.50
CA VAL A 189 -6.07 -6.08 2.57
C VAL A 189 -6.45 -7.42 3.19
N CYS A 190 -6.60 -8.48 2.39
CA CYS A 190 -6.91 -9.83 2.89
C CYS A 190 -5.89 -10.26 3.97
N VAL A 191 -4.60 -10.02 3.72
CA VAL A 191 -3.53 -10.33 4.68
C VAL A 191 -3.52 -9.32 5.83
N HIS A 192 -3.70 -8.02 5.55
CA HIS A 192 -3.72 -6.97 6.56
C HIS A 192 -4.80 -7.19 7.63
N MET A 193 -5.98 -7.69 7.24
CA MET A 193 -7.10 -7.95 8.14
C MET A 193 -6.88 -9.17 9.05
N THR A 194 -5.80 -9.93 8.83
CA THR A 194 -5.34 -10.96 9.77
C THR A 194 -4.38 -10.43 10.84
N LYS A 195 -4.03 -9.14 10.85
CA LYS A 195 -3.20 -8.58 11.92
C LYS A 195 -3.89 -8.70 13.27
N ASP A 196 -3.13 -8.72 14.35
CA ASP A 196 -3.69 -8.62 15.70
C ASP A 196 -4.44 -7.29 15.86
N ALA A 197 -5.76 -7.38 15.91
CA ALA A 197 -6.63 -6.28 16.22
C ALA A 197 -7.85 -6.84 16.96
N LYS A 198 -8.21 -6.27 18.11
CA LYS A 198 -9.49 -6.55 18.79
C LYS A 198 -10.65 -5.93 17.98
N LYS A 199 -10.85 -6.40 16.76
CA LYS A 199 -11.86 -5.92 15.82
C LYS A 199 -12.84 -7.05 15.52
N GLN A 200 -14.10 -6.68 15.37
CA GLN A 200 -15.17 -7.60 14.99
C GLN A 200 -14.96 -8.20 13.60
N ASP A 201 -14.34 -7.44 12.70
CA ASP A 201 -14.15 -7.82 11.29
C ASP A 201 -12.77 -8.42 11.01
N GLN A 202 -12.11 -8.98 12.04
CA GLN A 202 -10.80 -9.62 11.88
C GLN A 202 -10.95 -10.94 11.10
N ILE A 203 -10.04 -11.17 10.16
CA ILE A 203 -10.03 -12.40 9.34
C ILE A 203 -9.04 -13.41 9.93
N SER A 204 -9.37 -14.69 9.79
CA SER A 204 -8.48 -15.81 10.11
C SER A 204 -8.51 -16.88 9.01
N TRP A 205 -7.35 -17.23 8.47
CA TRP A 205 -7.24 -18.36 7.53
C TRP A 205 -7.35 -19.69 8.26
N LYS A 206 -6.86 -19.75 9.49
CA LYS A 206 -7.09 -20.87 10.40
C LYS A 206 -7.78 -20.34 11.65
N ASP A 207 -8.90 -20.95 12.01
CA ASP A 207 -9.57 -20.64 13.27
C ASP A 207 -8.61 -20.91 14.45
N GLU A 208 -8.53 -19.98 15.39
CA GLU A 208 -7.67 -20.07 16.58
C GLU A 208 -8.32 -20.85 17.72
#